data_AF-A0A1V3Q7I3-F1
#
_entry.id   AF-A0A1V3Q7I3-F1
#
_cell.length_a   1.000
_cell.length_b   1.000
_cell.length_c   1.000
_cell.angle_alpha   90.00
_cell.angle_beta   90.00
_cell.angle_gamma   90.00
#
_symmetry.space_group_name_H-M   'P 1'
#
loop_
_entity.id
_entity.type
_entity.pdbx_description
1 polymer ?
#
loop_
_entity_poly.entity_id
_entity_poly.type
_entity_poly.pdbx_seq_one_letter_code
_entity_poly.pdbx_strand_id
1 'polypeptide(L)'
;MSVRLSPALAVFALLAGCASVPPHPAATAPAPPAATAVVTGVAADDNLNAVAWTQTAIEHDLIYLQTYRDAESRLLAALHDPQWDALDKADRTTPLKGLKPAVVLDIDETVLDNSPYQARVVKSGGEFNEADWAAWCKEQQARAMPGAVEFTQFAAKHGIAVIYLSNRAKDLDQATIANLRKVGLPVNGPEAFLGLGTVLEGCEQAGTEKGCRRQLVARQYRVLMQFGDQIGDFVDVLDNSDAGRRKVMADYLPWIGTRWFVLPNPTYGSWEPALFNNDWSAPREQRRQQKIDALRYQ
;
A
#
# COMPACT_ATOMS: atom_id res chain seq x y z
N MET A 1 35.17 -120.09 -21.93
CA MET A 1 36.56 -119.62 -22.10
C MET A 1 36.51 -118.10 -22.15
N SER A 2 37.05 -117.30 -21.26
CA SER A 2 38.01 -117.55 -20.20
C SER A 2 37.83 -116.48 -19.13
N VAL A 3 37.86 -116.95 -17.88
CA VAL A 3 37.96 -116.19 -16.65
C VAL A 3 39.26 -115.37 -16.64
N ARG A 4 39.21 -114.10 -16.21
CA ARG A 4 40.34 -113.44 -15.54
C ARG A 4 39.85 -112.55 -14.40
N LEU A 5 40.41 -112.85 -13.22
CA LEU A 5 40.20 -112.26 -11.92
C LEU A 5 41.22 -111.15 -11.63
N SER A 6 40.79 -110.20 -10.78
CA SER A 6 41.56 -109.41 -9.79
C SER A 6 42.37 -108.18 -10.25
N PRO A 7 42.67 -107.19 -9.36
CA PRO A 7 42.20 -106.99 -7.97
C PRO A 7 41.55 -105.61 -7.70
N ALA A 8 40.92 -105.54 -6.53
CA ALA A 8 40.27 -104.38 -5.93
C ALA A 8 41.27 -103.28 -5.50
N LEU A 9 40.86 -102.02 -5.69
CA LEU A 9 41.33 -100.88 -4.89
C LEU A 9 40.10 -100.06 -4.47
N ALA A 10 39.81 -100.08 -3.18
CA ALA A 10 38.75 -99.29 -2.58
C ALA A 10 39.24 -97.85 -2.37
N VAL A 11 38.57 -96.88 -3.00
CA VAL A 11 38.74 -95.45 -2.72
C VAL A 11 37.41 -94.92 -2.23
N PHE A 12 37.36 -94.60 -0.93
CA PHE A 12 36.26 -93.89 -0.28
C PHE A 12 36.27 -92.43 -0.76
N ALA A 13 35.41 -92.10 -1.72
CA ALA A 13 35.14 -90.72 -2.12
C ALA A 13 34.02 -90.15 -1.23
N LEU A 14 34.40 -89.20 -0.38
CA LEU A 14 33.52 -88.41 0.47
C LEU A 14 32.55 -87.59 -0.37
N LEU A 15 31.25 -87.83 -0.19
CA LEU A 15 30.16 -86.99 -0.68
C LEU A 15 30.16 -85.65 0.08
N ALA A 16 30.78 -84.63 -0.49
CA ALA A 16 30.52 -83.24 -0.13
C ALA A 16 29.52 -82.67 -1.14
N GLY A 17 28.24 -82.70 -0.77
CA GLY A 17 27.19 -82.00 -1.52
C GLY A 17 27.41 -80.50 -1.41
N CYS A 18 27.74 -79.85 -2.53
CA CYS A 18 27.62 -78.41 -2.65
C CYS A 18 26.13 -78.06 -2.72
N ALA A 19 25.52 -77.80 -1.56
CA ALA A 19 24.27 -77.07 -1.51
C ALA A 19 24.55 -75.64 -2.00
N SER A 20 24.05 -75.31 -3.19
CA SER A 20 24.02 -73.93 -3.68
C SER A 20 23.08 -73.13 -2.77
N VAL A 21 23.66 -72.27 -1.93
CA VAL A 21 22.91 -71.28 -1.16
C VAL A 21 22.24 -70.32 -2.16
N PRO A 22 20.90 -70.13 -2.11
CA PRO A 22 20.27 -69.11 -2.95
C PRO A 22 20.90 -67.75 -2.62
N PRO A 23 21.18 -66.89 -3.60
CA PRO A 23 21.74 -65.58 -3.31
C PRO A 23 20.84 -64.87 -2.30
N HIS A 24 21.41 -64.45 -1.17
CA HIS A 24 20.72 -63.51 -0.30
C HIS A 24 20.28 -62.33 -1.17
N PRO A 25 19.00 -61.91 -1.12
CA PRO A 25 18.62 -60.65 -1.71
C PRO A 25 19.55 -59.60 -1.10
N ALA A 26 20.37 -58.96 -1.93
CA ALA A 26 21.11 -57.80 -1.50
C ALA A 26 20.08 -56.85 -0.89
N ALA A 27 20.25 -56.51 0.39
CA ALA A 27 19.43 -55.50 1.01
C ALA A 27 19.57 -54.24 0.15
N THR A 28 18.54 -53.91 -0.60
CA THR A 28 18.45 -52.64 -1.32
C THR A 28 18.69 -51.57 -0.29
N ALA A 29 19.80 -50.84 -0.43
CA ALA A 29 20.03 -49.64 0.35
C ALA A 29 18.76 -48.78 0.27
N PRO A 30 18.28 -48.21 1.38
CA PRO A 30 17.11 -47.35 1.35
C PRO A 30 17.39 -46.28 0.29
N ALA A 31 16.45 -46.12 -0.65
CA ALA A 31 16.51 -45.05 -1.62
C ALA A 31 16.76 -43.74 -0.85
N PRO A 32 17.69 -42.87 -1.30
CA PRO A 32 17.84 -41.57 -0.69
C PRO A 32 16.45 -40.92 -0.62
N PRO A 33 16.09 -40.27 0.50
CA PRO A 33 14.79 -39.63 0.62
C PRO A 33 14.59 -38.79 -0.63
N ALA A 34 13.47 -39.03 -1.33
CA ALA A 34 13.12 -38.25 -2.50
C ALA A 34 13.29 -36.79 -2.13
N ALA A 35 14.19 -36.09 -2.84
CA ALA A 35 14.39 -34.67 -2.61
C ALA A 35 13.01 -34.04 -2.69
N THR A 36 12.52 -33.52 -1.56
CA THR A 36 11.28 -32.76 -1.52
C THR A 36 11.42 -31.71 -2.59
N ALA A 37 10.61 -31.82 -3.64
CA ALA A 37 10.53 -30.78 -4.65
C ALA A 37 10.24 -29.49 -3.88
N VAL A 38 11.22 -28.59 -3.84
CA VAL A 38 11.01 -27.24 -3.34
C VAL A 38 9.98 -26.68 -4.29
N VAL A 39 8.74 -26.57 -3.83
CA VAL A 39 7.73 -25.78 -4.54
C VAL A 39 8.31 -24.38 -4.55
N THR A 40 8.87 -23.97 -5.68
CA THR A 40 9.29 -22.59 -5.91
C THR A 40 8.03 -21.74 -6.11
N GLY A 41 7.22 -21.66 -5.06
CA GLY A 41 6.16 -20.67 -4.96
C GLY A 41 6.79 -19.31 -4.69
N VAL A 42 6.06 -18.24 -5.04
CA VAL A 42 6.41 -16.89 -4.58
C VAL A 42 6.48 -16.94 -3.05
N ALA A 43 7.56 -16.43 -2.47
CA ALA A 43 7.72 -16.35 -1.03
C ALA A 43 6.56 -15.54 -0.40
N ALA A 44 6.29 -15.78 0.88
CA ALA A 44 5.29 -14.98 1.59
C ALA A 44 5.65 -13.48 1.50
N ASP A 45 4.65 -12.65 1.21
CA ASP A 45 4.80 -11.20 1.15
C ASP A 45 4.16 -10.56 2.39
N ASP A 46 4.90 -9.71 3.09
CA ASP A 46 4.40 -9.04 4.31
C ASP A 46 3.18 -8.14 4.02
N ASN A 47 2.98 -7.68 2.77
CA ASN A 47 1.86 -6.83 2.38
C ASN A 47 0.59 -7.64 2.06
N LEU A 48 0.66 -8.97 1.96
CA LEU A 48 -0.47 -9.81 1.52
C LEU A 48 -1.74 -9.59 2.37
N ASN A 49 -1.61 -9.59 3.70
CA ASN A 49 -2.78 -9.41 4.57
C ASN A 49 -3.34 -7.99 4.51
N ALA A 50 -2.50 -6.97 4.33
CA ALA A 50 -2.95 -5.59 4.19
C ALA A 50 -3.71 -5.39 2.87
N VAL A 51 -3.21 -5.95 1.76
CA VAL A 51 -3.91 -5.94 0.47
C VAL A 51 -5.20 -6.75 0.53
N ALA A 52 -5.18 -7.94 1.15
CA ALA A 52 -6.38 -8.76 1.31
C ALA A 52 -7.46 -8.04 2.13
N TRP A 53 -7.08 -7.38 3.23
CA TRP A 53 -8.01 -6.58 4.02
C TRP A 53 -8.59 -5.42 3.19
N THR A 54 -7.73 -4.67 2.50
CA THR A 54 -8.14 -3.52 1.65
C THR A 54 -9.10 -3.93 0.53
N GLN A 55 -8.89 -5.11 -0.09
CA GLN A 55 -9.71 -5.57 -1.22
C GLN A 55 -10.98 -6.33 -0.83
N THR A 56 -10.95 -7.03 0.30
CA THR A 56 -11.96 -8.08 0.57
C THR A 56 -12.67 -7.93 1.91
N ALA A 57 -12.12 -7.18 2.87
CA ALA A 57 -12.79 -6.95 4.14
C ALA A 57 -13.88 -5.89 3.94
N ILE A 58 -15.12 -6.23 4.29
CA ILE A 58 -16.22 -5.26 4.24
C ILE A 58 -15.99 -4.12 5.24
N GLU A 59 -15.24 -4.37 6.32
CA GLU A 59 -14.83 -3.38 7.31
C GLU A 59 -14.04 -2.22 6.69
N HIS A 60 -13.22 -2.48 5.68
CA HIS A 60 -12.55 -1.42 4.91
C HIS A 60 -13.58 -0.45 4.34
N ASP A 61 -14.51 -0.95 3.54
CA ASP A 61 -15.52 -0.12 2.87
C ASP A 61 -16.46 0.58 3.88
N LEU A 62 -16.77 -0.08 4.99
CA LEU A 62 -17.57 0.51 6.07
C LEU A 62 -16.86 1.69 6.75
N ILE A 63 -15.54 1.64 6.95
CA ILE A 63 -14.78 2.76 7.50
C ILE A 63 -14.81 3.95 6.54
N TYR A 64 -14.62 3.75 5.23
CA TYR A 64 -14.71 4.84 4.24
C TYR A 64 -16.12 5.46 4.23
N LEU A 65 -17.16 4.62 4.18
CA LEU A 65 -18.55 5.09 4.23
C LEU A 65 -18.84 5.89 5.51
N GLN A 66 -18.38 5.41 6.67
CA GLN A 66 -18.54 6.10 7.93
C GLN A 66 -17.86 7.47 7.89
N THR A 67 -16.58 7.52 7.49
CA THR A 67 -15.79 8.75 7.47
C THR A 67 -16.40 9.80 6.53
N TYR A 68 -16.80 9.41 5.31
CA TYR A 68 -17.42 10.36 4.37
C TYR A 68 -18.81 10.82 4.81
N ARG A 69 -19.63 9.96 5.43
CA ARG A 69 -20.93 10.35 5.98
C ARG A 69 -20.79 11.28 7.19
N ASP A 70 -19.84 10.99 8.07
CA ASP A 70 -19.54 11.84 9.22
C ASP A 70 -19.07 13.22 8.74
N ALA A 71 -18.24 13.28 7.70
CA ALA A 71 -17.82 14.52 7.08
C ALA A 71 -18.99 15.29 6.44
N GLU A 72 -19.82 14.61 5.64
CA GLU A 72 -21.00 15.21 5.02
C GLU A 72 -21.92 15.85 6.07
N SER A 73 -22.18 15.15 7.18
CA SER A 73 -23.05 15.63 8.27
C SER A 73 -22.57 16.93 8.92
N ARG A 74 -21.27 17.25 8.80
CA ARG A 74 -20.63 18.43 9.39
C ARG A 74 -20.36 19.53 8.36
N LEU A 75 -20.38 19.21 7.07
CA LEU A 75 -19.89 20.10 6.01
C LEU A 75 -20.64 21.43 5.97
N LEU A 76 -21.96 21.41 6.10
CA LEU A 76 -22.75 22.64 6.07
C LEU A 76 -22.55 23.50 7.33
N ALA A 77 -22.25 22.91 8.48
CA ALA A 77 -21.90 23.68 9.68
C ALA A 77 -20.55 24.39 9.48
N ALA A 78 -19.55 23.68 8.96
CA ALA A 78 -18.25 24.26 8.60
C ALA A 78 -18.38 25.38 7.55
N LEU A 79 -19.26 25.20 6.56
CA LEU A 79 -19.55 26.21 5.54
C LEU A 79 -20.07 27.52 6.16
N HIS A 80 -20.97 27.42 7.15
CA HIS A 80 -21.61 28.59 7.77
C HIS A 80 -20.78 29.29 8.86
N ASP A 81 -19.73 28.66 9.38
CA ASP A 81 -18.80 29.32 10.32
C ASP A 81 -17.72 30.09 9.54
N PRO A 82 -17.72 31.42 9.49
CA PRO A 82 -16.76 32.20 8.70
C PRO A 82 -15.32 32.17 9.24
N GLN A 83 -15.11 31.67 10.47
CA GLN A 83 -13.78 31.47 11.06
C GLN A 83 -13.26 30.04 10.88
N TRP A 84 -14.07 29.15 10.29
CA TRP A 84 -13.67 27.78 10.04
C TRP A 84 -12.59 27.68 8.97
N ASP A 85 -11.55 26.92 9.30
CA ASP A 85 -10.49 26.54 8.39
C ASP A 85 -9.88 25.19 8.79
N ALA A 86 -9.51 24.41 7.78
CA ALA A 86 -8.91 23.10 7.91
C ALA A 86 -7.49 23.06 7.33
N LEU A 87 -6.93 24.17 6.84
CA LEU A 87 -5.49 24.25 6.62
C LEU A 87 -4.74 24.40 7.93
N ASP A 88 -3.55 23.81 7.98
CA ASP A 88 -2.64 23.99 9.09
C ASP A 88 -2.15 25.45 9.18
N LYS A 89 -1.51 25.82 10.29
CA LYS A 89 -1.05 27.21 10.52
C LYS A 89 0.01 27.67 9.51
N ALA A 90 0.85 26.77 9.00
CA ALA A 90 1.92 27.09 8.06
C ALA A 90 1.36 27.30 6.64
N ASP A 91 0.31 26.56 6.28
CA ASP A 91 -0.28 26.57 4.94
C ASP A 91 -1.33 27.67 4.76
N ARG A 92 -1.95 28.14 5.85
CA ARG A 92 -2.86 29.29 5.81
C ARG A 92 -2.09 30.61 5.68
N THR A 93 -1.63 30.92 4.48
CA THR A 93 -0.83 32.14 4.19
C THR A 93 -1.65 33.39 3.86
N THR A 94 -2.98 33.26 3.73
CA THR A 94 -3.88 34.35 3.34
C THR A 94 -5.08 34.43 4.30
N PRO A 95 -5.51 35.63 4.74
CA PRO A 95 -6.69 35.77 5.60
C PRO A 95 -7.97 35.17 4.98
N LEU A 96 -8.85 34.61 5.82
CA LEU A 96 -10.05 33.90 5.36
C LEU A 96 -11.08 34.77 4.64
N LYS A 97 -11.05 36.09 4.85
CA LYS A 97 -12.06 37.03 4.36
C LYS A 97 -12.08 37.05 2.82
N GLY A 98 -13.24 36.75 2.25
CA GLY A 98 -13.48 36.81 0.80
C GLY A 98 -13.05 35.55 0.03
N LEU A 99 -12.52 34.53 0.70
CA LEU A 99 -12.15 33.26 0.09
C LEU A 99 -13.37 32.38 -0.19
N LYS A 100 -13.33 31.62 -1.28
CA LYS A 100 -14.38 30.65 -1.63
C LYS A 100 -14.26 29.40 -0.75
N PRO A 101 -15.36 28.73 -0.37
CA PRO A 101 -15.26 27.48 0.37
C PRO A 101 -14.72 26.35 -0.51
N ALA A 102 -13.87 25.49 0.05
CA ALA A 102 -13.38 24.29 -0.62
C ALA A 102 -13.24 23.10 0.34
N VAL A 103 -13.20 21.89 -0.21
CA VAL A 103 -12.67 20.69 0.44
C VAL A 103 -11.44 20.24 -0.33
N VAL A 104 -10.43 19.76 0.38
CA VAL A 104 -9.18 19.24 -0.21
C VAL A 104 -9.10 17.75 0.07
N LEU A 105 -8.87 16.95 -0.96
CA LEU A 105 -8.76 15.50 -0.85
C LEU A 105 -7.46 15.04 -1.50
N ASP A 106 -6.74 14.15 -0.84
CA ASP A 106 -5.81 13.27 -1.55
C ASP A 106 -6.56 12.39 -2.58
N ILE A 107 -5.81 11.76 -3.49
CA ILE A 107 -6.35 10.84 -4.49
C ILE A 107 -6.17 9.38 -4.10
N ASP A 108 -4.94 8.94 -3.89
CA ASP A 108 -4.60 7.52 -3.90
C ASP A 108 -4.88 6.93 -2.52
N GLU A 109 -5.78 5.94 -2.44
CA GLU A 109 -6.27 5.41 -1.16
C GLU A 109 -7.10 6.44 -0.36
N THR A 110 -7.54 7.51 -1.02
CA THR A 110 -8.47 8.49 -0.48
C THR A 110 -9.75 8.54 -1.30
N VAL A 111 -9.67 8.94 -2.58
CA VAL A 111 -10.84 8.91 -3.49
C VAL A 111 -10.75 7.84 -4.58
N LEU A 112 -9.56 7.35 -4.89
CA LEU A 112 -9.32 6.27 -5.85
C LEU A 112 -8.69 5.05 -5.18
N ASP A 113 -9.21 3.87 -5.49
CA ASP A 113 -8.69 2.57 -5.03
C ASP A 113 -7.65 2.03 -6.02
N ASN A 114 -6.41 1.99 -5.56
CA ASN A 114 -5.27 1.45 -6.28
C ASN A 114 -4.81 0.09 -5.74
N SER A 115 -5.58 -0.52 -4.84
CA SER A 115 -5.28 -1.86 -4.33
C SER A 115 -5.05 -2.92 -5.42
N PRO A 116 -5.64 -2.86 -6.65
CA PRO A 116 -5.28 -3.80 -7.70
C PRO A 116 -3.81 -3.70 -8.15
N TYR A 117 -3.20 -2.52 -8.09
CA TYR A 117 -1.76 -2.37 -8.31
C TYR A 117 -0.97 -3.06 -7.19
N GLN A 118 -1.35 -2.87 -5.93
CA GLN A 118 -0.71 -3.56 -4.80
C GLN A 118 -0.84 -5.09 -4.90
N ALA A 119 -1.99 -5.59 -5.35
CA ALA A 119 -2.18 -7.01 -5.63
C ALA A 119 -1.25 -7.54 -6.74
N ARG A 120 -0.93 -6.73 -7.77
CA ARG A 120 0.05 -7.09 -8.80
C ARG A 120 1.47 -7.16 -8.22
N VAL A 121 1.83 -6.23 -7.35
CA VAL A 121 3.14 -6.21 -6.66
C VAL A 121 3.30 -7.44 -5.76
N VAL A 122 2.30 -7.74 -4.93
CA VAL A 122 2.30 -8.94 -4.07
C VAL A 122 2.38 -10.22 -4.92
N LYS A 123 1.59 -10.30 -6.00
CA LYS A 123 1.58 -11.47 -6.90
C LYS A 123 2.93 -11.69 -7.59
N SER A 124 3.64 -10.63 -7.95
CA SER A 124 4.96 -10.74 -8.58
C SER A 124 6.09 -10.94 -7.57
N GLY A 125 5.82 -10.77 -6.26
CA GLY A 125 6.85 -10.73 -5.22
C GLY A 125 7.77 -9.51 -5.32
N GLY A 126 7.36 -8.49 -6.07
CA GLY A 126 8.16 -7.31 -6.37
C GLY A 126 8.09 -6.24 -5.28
N GLU A 127 8.54 -5.03 -5.64
CA GLU A 127 8.40 -3.82 -4.85
C GLU A 127 7.79 -2.72 -5.71
N PHE A 128 7.44 -1.58 -5.10
CA PHE A 128 6.96 -0.42 -5.84
C PHE A 128 7.94 -0.04 -6.96
N ASN A 129 7.41 0.21 -8.15
CA ASN A 129 8.18 0.68 -9.30
C ASN A 129 7.42 1.83 -9.97
N GLU A 130 8.09 2.96 -10.21
CA GLU A 130 7.47 4.15 -10.80
C GLU A 130 6.91 3.93 -12.20
N ALA A 131 7.57 3.11 -13.03
CA ALA A 131 7.12 2.83 -14.38
C ALA A 131 5.88 1.94 -14.40
N ASP A 132 5.85 0.91 -13.55
CA ASP A 132 4.67 0.04 -13.39
C ASP A 132 3.49 0.81 -12.78
N TRP A 133 3.77 1.70 -11.82
CA TRP A 133 2.78 2.61 -11.26
C TRP A 133 2.21 3.56 -12.33
N ALA A 134 3.07 4.18 -13.13
CA ALA A 134 2.63 5.05 -14.23
C ALA A 134 1.79 4.28 -15.25
N ALA A 135 2.13 3.02 -15.54
CA ALA A 135 1.34 2.14 -16.39
C ALA A 135 -0.06 1.89 -15.78
N TRP A 136 -0.13 1.54 -14.48
CA TRP A 136 -1.41 1.40 -13.76
C TRP A 136 -2.27 2.66 -13.84
N CYS A 137 -1.71 3.85 -13.56
CA CYS A 137 -2.47 5.10 -13.65
C CYS A 137 -3.02 5.34 -15.08
N LYS A 138 -2.25 4.99 -16.12
CA LYS A 138 -2.64 5.14 -17.52
C LYS A 138 -3.74 4.17 -17.94
N GLU A 139 -3.94 3.07 -17.22
CA GLU A 139 -5.09 2.17 -17.43
C GLU A 139 -6.42 2.83 -17.04
N GLN A 140 -6.41 3.80 -16.11
CA GLN A 140 -7.60 4.51 -15.63
C GLN A 140 -8.69 3.55 -15.11
N GLN A 141 -8.26 2.51 -14.39
CA GLN A 141 -9.13 1.45 -13.87
C GLN A 141 -9.35 1.53 -12.36
N ALA A 142 -8.73 2.48 -11.66
CA ALA A 142 -8.99 2.68 -10.23
C ALA A 142 -10.47 3.00 -10.04
N ARG A 143 -11.14 2.30 -9.13
CA ARG A 143 -12.52 2.58 -8.75
C ARG A 143 -12.55 3.74 -7.75
N ALA A 144 -13.71 4.40 -7.60
CA ALA A 144 -13.89 5.32 -6.50
C ALA A 144 -13.92 4.56 -5.16
N MET A 145 -13.35 5.17 -4.13
CA MET A 145 -13.52 4.71 -2.75
C MET A 145 -14.97 4.90 -2.28
N PRO A 146 -15.51 4.01 -1.43
CA PRO A 146 -16.89 4.10 -0.95
C PRO A 146 -17.22 5.45 -0.28
N GLY A 147 -18.30 6.10 -0.70
CA GLY A 147 -18.75 7.39 -0.14
C GLY A 147 -18.05 8.63 -0.69
N ALA A 148 -16.91 8.49 -1.38
CA ALA A 148 -16.15 9.63 -1.91
C ALA A 148 -16.92 10.38 -3.00
N VAL A 149 -17.61 9.66 -3.89
CA VAL A 149 -18.40 10.26 -4.97
C VAL A 149 -19.58 11.03 -4.41
N GLU A 150 -20.33 10.42 -3.50
CA GLU A 150 -21.49 11.04 -2.86
C GLU A 150 -21.09 12.32 -2.11
N PHE A 151 -20.06 12.26 -1.28
CA PHE A 151 -19.57 13.41 -0.52
C PHE A 151 -19.10 14.56 -1.43
N THR A 152 -18.30 14.26 -2.45
CA THR A 152 -17.75 15.30 -3.35
C THR A 152 -18.83 15.92 -4.23
N GLN A 153 -19.81 15.14 -4.69
CA GLN A 153 -20.97 15.66 -5.41
C GLN A 153 -21.86 16.52 -4.50
N PHE A 154 -22.05 16.11 -3.24
CA PHE A 154 -22.75 16.91 -2.23
C PHE A 154 -22.04 18.26 -2.03
N ALA A 155 -20.72 18.26 -1.80
CA ALA A 155 -19.94 19.49 -1.67
C ALA A 155 -20.11 20.41 -2.89
N ALA A 156 -19.93 19.86 -4.10
CA ALA A 156 -20.08 20.62 -5.35
C ALA A 156 -21.49 21.22 -5.53
N LYS A 157 -22.54 20.46 -5.20
CA LYS A 157 -23.94 20.93 -5.25
C LYS A 157 -24.21 22.10 -4.30
N HIS A 158 -23.46 22.17 -3.20
CA HIS A 158 -23.54 23.26 -2.21
C HIS A 158 -22.58 24.41 -2.51
N GLY A 159 -22.00 24.47 -3.71
CA GLY A 159 -21.10 25.56 -4.12
C GLY A 159 -19.73 25.51 -3.44
N ILE A 160 -19.35 24.38 -2.86
CA ILE A 160 -18.05 24.14 -2.26
C ILE A 160 -17.14 23.54 -3.34
N ALA A 161 -15.99 24.17 -3.57
CA ALA A 161 -15.02 23.65 -4.54
C ALA A 161 -14.44 22.31 -4.05
N VAL A 162 -14.26 21.36 -4.96
CA VAL A 162 -13.60 20.08 -4.67
C VAL A 162 -12.24 20.12 -5.32
N ILE A 163 -11.19 20.03 -4.49
CA ILE A 163 -9.80 20.14 -4.93
C ILE A 163 -9.08 18.84 -4.60
N TYR A 164 -8.51 18.20 -5.61
CA TYR A 164 -7.71 17.00 -5.49
C TYR A 164 -6.22 17.38 -5.44
N LEU A 165 -5.51 16.98 -4.40
CA LEU A 165 -4.11 17.31 -4.18
C LEU A 165 -3.32 16.02 -3.99
N SER A 166 -2.58 15.61 -5.01
CA SER A 166 -1.99 14.28 -5.11
C SER A 166 -0.49 14.33 -5.41
N ASN A 167 0.22 13.29 -5.00
CA ASN A 167 1.62 13.07 -5.36
C ASN A 167 1.83 12.31 -6.67
N ARG A 168 0.77 12.02 -7.44
CA ARG A 168 0.93 11.58 -8.83
C ARG A 168 1.72 12.61 -9.62
N ALA A 169 2.72 12.13 -10.35
CA ALA A 169 3.61 12.94 -11.16
C ALA A 169 2.86 13.69 -12.27
N LYS A 170 3.43 14.82 -12.71
CA LYS A 170 2.79 15.73 -13.65
C LYS A 170 2.43 15.11 -15.01
N ASP A 171 3.18 14.11 -15.45
CA ASP A 171 2.89 13.37 -16.69
C ASP A 171 1.64 12.49 -16.58
N LEU A 172 1.15 12.24 -15.36
CA LEU A 172 -0.07 11.48 -15.07
C LEU A 172 -1.32 12.36 -14.91
N ASP A 173 -1.21 13.70 -15.02
CA ASP A 173 -2.31 14.65 -14.83
C ASP A 173 -3.56 14.26 -15.66
N GLN A 174 -3.36 14.02 -16.97
CA GLN A 174 -4.46 13.72 -17.88
C GLN A 174 -5.13 12.38 -17.58
N ALA A 175 -4.34 11.34 -17.31
CA ALA A 175 -4.86 10.02 -16.96
C ALA A 175 -5.62 10.06 -15.62
N THR A 176 -5.11 10.81 -14.65
CA THR A 176 -5.73 10.99 -13.33
C THR A 176 -7.07 11.72 -13.44
N ILE A 177 -7.11 12.86 -14.12
CA ILE A 177 -8.35 13.61 -14.35
C ILE A 177 -9.39 12.76 -15.10
N ALA A 178 -8.95 11.99 -16.10
CA ALA A 178 -9.83 11.09 -16.84
C ALA A 178 -10.41 10.00 -15.92
N ASN A 179 -9.59 9.38 -15.06
CA ASN A 179 -10.07 8.39 -14.09
C ASN A 179 -11.05 9.00 -13.07
N LEU A 180 -10.75 10.17 -12.51
CA LEU A 180 -11.64 10.86 -11.57
C LEU A 180 -13.03 11.09 -12.20
N ARG A 181 -13.06 11.67 -13.41
CA ARG A 181 -14.32 11.89 -14.14
C ARG A 181 -15.05 10.59 -14.46
N LYS A 182 -14.32 9.55 -14.88
CA LYS A 182 -14.88 8.23 -15.22
C LYS A 182 -15.61 7.59 -14.05
N VAL A 183 -15.14 7.79 -12.82
CA VAL A 183 -15.78 7.24 -11.61
C VAL A 183 -16.80 8.19 -10.98
N GLY A 184 -17.11 9.33 -11.62
CA GLY A 184 -18.15 10.26 -11.19
C GLY A 184 -17.71 11.33 -10.20
N LEU A 185 -16.41 11.47 -9.95
CA LEU A 185 -15.84 12.53 -9.11
C LEU A 185 -15.85 13.88 -9.87
N PRO A 186 -16.35 14.99 -9.27
CA PRO A 186 -16.47 16.27 -9.95
C PRO A 186 -15.09 16.94 -10.12
N VAL A 187 -14.70 17.22 -11.37
CA VAL A 187 -13.46 17.95 -11.70
C VAL A 187 -13.81 19.25 -12.42
N ASN A 188 -13.93 20.34 -11.66
CA ASN A 188 -14.43 21.64 -12.13
C ASN A 188 -13.30 22.67 -12.27
N GLY A 189 -12.89 22.95 -13.50
CA GLY A 189 -11.83 23.92 -13.80
C GLY A 189 -10.41 23.37 -13.63
N PRO A 190 -9.38 24.12 -14.07
CA PRO A 190 -7.99 23.70 -14.00
C PRO A 190 -7.44 23.62 -12.57
N GLU A 191 -8.01 24.37 -11.63
CA GLU A 191 -7.62 24.39 -10.21
C GLU A 191 -8.17 23.20 -9.39
N ALA A 192 -9.03 22.35 -9.97
CA ALA A 192 -9.60 21.20 -9.28
C ALA A 192 -8.57 20.08 -9.02
N PHE A 193 -7.41 20.09 -9.67
CA PHE A 193 -6.39 19.07 -9.49
C PHE A 193 -4.98 19.68 -9.43
N LEU A 194 -4.22 19.31 -8.39
CA LEU A 194 -2.85 19.73 -8.15
C LEU A 194 -1.95 18.51 -7.93
N GLY A 195 -1.32 18.03 -9.00
CA GLY A 195 -0.34 16.93 -8.98
C GLY A 195 1.05 17.35 -8.49
N LEU A 196 1.93 16.37 -8.31
CA LEU A 196 3.34 16.60 -7.96
C LEU A 196 4.06 17.35 -9.09
N GLY A 197 4.85 18.35 -8.73
CA GLY A 197 5.50 19.25 -9.69
C GLY A 197 4.68 20.50 -10.05
N THR A 198 3.51 20.69 -9.42
CA THR A 198 2.84 22.00 -9.43
C THR A 198 3.69 23.03 -8.68
N VAL A 199 4.13 24.06 -9.38
CA VAL A 199 5.02 25.10 -8.83
C VAL A 199 4.23 26.24 -8.23
N LEU A 200 4.59 26.64 -7.01
CA LEU A 200 4.14 27.87 -6.38
C LEU A 200 5.30 28.85 -6.28
N GLU A 201 5.18 30.00 -6.96
CA GLU A 201 6.17 31.06 -6.82
C GLU A 201 6.26 31.54 -5.36
N GLY A 202 7.49 31.56 -4.84
CA GLY A 202 7.79 31.94 -3.45
C GLY A 202 7.64 30.82 -2.42
N CYS A 203 7.41 29.57 -2.85
CA CYS A 203 7.40 28.41 -1.96
C CYS A 203 8.36 27.33 -2.49
N GLU A 204 9.31 26.92 -1.66
CA GLU A 204 10.25 25.85 -2.00
C GLU A 204 9.65 24.49 -1.66
N GLN A 205 9.50 23.65 -2.67
CA GLN A 205 8.89 22.33 -2.54
C GLN A 205 9.83 21.37 -1.79
N ALA A 206 9.43 20.92 -0.61
CA ALA A 206 10.15 19.92 0.18
C ALA A 206 9.77 18.50 -0.27
N GLY A 207 10.56 17.90 -1.18
CA GLY A 207 10.32 16.53 -1.65
C GLY A 207 8.87 16.34 -2.14
N THR A 208 8.17 15.34 -1.57
CA THR A 208 6.77 15.02 -1.90
C THR A 208 5.75 15.68 -0.97
N GLU A 209 6.18 16.56 -0.05
CA GLU A 209 5.28 17.27 0.85
C GLU A 209 4.26 18.12 0.09
N LYS A 210 3.10 18.37 0.70
CA LYS A 210 1.95 18.96 0.00
C LYS A 210 1.74 20.44 0.35
N GLY A 211 2.55 21.00 1.26
CA GLY A 211 2.45 22.38 1.77
C GLY A 211 2.38 23.45 0.69
N CYS A 212 3.34 23.50 -0.25
CA CYS A 212 3.29 24.51 -1.33
C CYS A 212 1.99 24.44 -2.17
N ARG A 213 1.45 23.25 -2.38
CA ARG A 213 0.18 23.07 -3.10
C ARG A 213 -1.02 23.46 -2.23
N ARG A 214 -1.00 23.16 -0.92
CA ARG A 214 -2.02 23.66 0.03
C ARG A 214 -1.98 25.18 0.18
N GLN A 215 -0.80 25.81 0.15
CA GLN A 215 -0.65 27.27 0.11
C GLN A 215 -1.19 27.88 -1.19
N LEU A 216 -1.03 27.19 -2.33
CA LEU A 216 -1.67 27.62 -3.58
C LEU A 216 -3.20 27.60 -3.46
N VAL A 217 -3.76 26.57 -2.83
CA VAL A 217 -5.19 26.52 -2.49
C VAL A 217 -5.57 27.66 -1.54
N ALA A 218 -4.75 27.94 -0.52
CA ALA A 218 -5.00 28.96 0.49
C ALA A 218 -5.20 30.37 -0.06
N ARG A 219 -4.57 30.69 -1.21
CA ARG A 219 -4.69 31.98 -1.89
C ARG A 219 -6.11 32.28 -2.39
N GLN A 220 -6.91 31.25 -2.65
CA GLN A 220 -8.25 31.39 -3.25
C GLN A 220 -9.37 30.80 -2.40
N TYR A 221 -9.03 29.86 -1.50
CA TYR A 221 -10.01 29.04 -0.82
C TYR A 221 -9.85 29.02 0.70
N ARG A 222 -11.00 29.08 1.38
CA ARG A 222 -11.18 28.72 2.78
C ARG A 222 -11.48 27.22 2.82
N VAL A 223 -10.56 26.43 3.34
CA VAL A 223 -10.67 24.98 3.27
C VAL A 223 -11.51 24.52 4.45
N LEU A 224 -12.64 23.89 4.17
CA LEU A 224 -13.59 23.42 5.18
C LEU A 224 -13.14 22.07 5.75
N MET A 225 -12.60 21.18 4.91
CA MET A 225 -12.19 19.85 5.30
C MET A 225 -11.00 19.39 4.47
N GLN A 226 -10.13 18.59 5.08
CA GLN A 226 -9.06 17.84 4.42
C GLN A 226 -9.30 16.34 4.57
N PHE A 227 -8.96 15.56 3.55
CA PHE A 227 -9.10 14.11 3.52
C PHE A 227 -7.81 13.47 3.01
N GLY A 228 -7.41 12.38 3.65
CA GLY A 228 -6.17 11.69 3.32
C GLY A 228 -5.97 10.42 4.11
N ASP A 229 -5.23 9.48 3.56
CA ASP A 229 -4.76 8.27 4.23
C ASP A 229 -3.37 8.47 4.88
N GLN A 230 -2.68 9.57 4.56
CA GLN A 230 -1.37 9.90 5.09
C GLN A 230 -1.36 11.22 5.88
N ILE A 231 -0.52 11.32 6.92
CA ILE A 231 -0.33 12.58 7.67
C ILE A 231 0.09 13.73 6.75
N GLY A 232 0.93 13.42 5.74
CA GLY A 232 1.41 14.38 4.73
C GLY A 232 0.31 15.04 3.89
N ASP A 233 -0.90 14.48 3.89
CA ASP A 233 -2.05 15.08 3.21
C ASP A 233 -2.55 16.32 3.93
N PHE A 234 -2.39 16.36 5.25
CA PHE A 234 -2.92 17.41 6.13
C PHE A 234 -1.91 18.49 6.49
N VAL A 235 -0.66 18.08 6.71
CA VAL A 235 0.46 18.89 7.23
C VAL A 235 1.79 18.31 6.75
N ASP A 236 2.80 19.16 6.59
CA ASP A 236 4.12 18.72 6.14
C ASP A 236 4.89 17.95 7.24
N VAL A 237 5.47 16.80 6.90
CA VAL A 237 6.23 15.93 7.83
C VAL A 237 7.73 15.98 7.53
N LEU A 238 8.39 17.05 7.95
CA LEU A 238 9.82 17.25 7.68
C LEU A 238 10.77 16.32 8.47
N ASP A 239 10.28 15.76 9.58
CA ASP A 239 10.95 14.72 10.36
C ASP A 239 10.07 13.47 10.37
N ASN A 240 10.36 12.53 9.48
CA ASN A 240 9.61 11.28 9.37
C ASN A 240 10.15 10.19 10.30
N SER A 241 10.12 10.48 11.60
CA SER A 241 10.33 9.55 12.72
C SER A 241 9.05 9.44 13.55
N ASP A 242 8.90 8.42 14.42
CA ASP A 242 7.73 8.32 15.32
C ASP A 242 7.57 9.61 16.17
N ALA A 243 8.66 10.13 16.73
CA ALA A 243 8.66 11.35 17.52
C ALA A 243 8.29 12.59 16.68
N GLY A 244 8.87 12.74 15.48
CA GLY A 244 8.57 13.85 14.57
C GLY A 244 7.10 13.85 14.13
N ARG A 245 6.57 12.68 13.77
CA ARG A 245 5.16 12.47 13.39
C ARG A 245 4.19 12.78 14.54
N ARG A 246 4.50 12.36 15.76
CA ARG A 246 3.69 12.72 16.95
C ARG A 246 3.74 14.21 17.24
N LYS A 247 4.93 14.82 17.13
CA LYS A 247 5.14 16.24 17.39
C LYS A 247 4.33 17.11 16.44
N VAL A 248 4.37 16.82 15.14
CA VAL A 248 3.65 17.62 14.15
C VAL A 248 2.13 17.50 14.30
N MET A 249 1.63 16.33 14.72
CA MET A 249 0.19 16.09 14.91
C MET A 249 -0.37 16.64 16.23
N ALA A 250 0.47 16.95 17.22
CA ALA A 250 0.02 17.26 18.59
C ALA A 250 -1.03 18.39 18.64
N ASP A 251 -0.82 19.47 17.88
CA ASP A 251 -1.72 20.62 17.80
C ASP A 251 -3.04 20.32 17.06
N TYR A 252 -3.07 19.26 16.25
CA TYR A 252 -4.16 18.94 15.33
C TYR A 252 -4.96 17.70 15.72
N LEU A 253 -4.62 17.03 16.83
CA LEU A 253 -5.43 15.91 17.34
C LEU A 253 -6.93 16.27 17.52
N PRO A 254 -7.32 17.47 18.00
CA PRO A 254 -8.72 17.87 18.09
C PRO A 254 -9.43 18.04 16.73
N TRP A 255 -8.67 18.10 15.63
CA TRP A 255 -9.21 18.31 14.28
C TRP A 255 -9.61 17.00 13.60
N ILE A 256 -9.12 15.86 14.09
CA ILE A 256 -9.45 14.54 13.54
C ILE A 256 -10.95 14.26 13.71
N GLY A 257 -11.62 13.90 12.61
CA GLY A 257 -13.06 13.65 12.55
C GLY A 257 -13.93 14.91 12.56
N THR A 258 -13.33 16.11 12.53
CA THR A 258 -14.05 17.38 12.48
C THR A 258 -13.64 18.24 11.29
N ARG A 259 -12.33 18.48 11.13
CA ARG A 259 -11.71 19.22 10.02
C ARG A 259 -10.89 18.29 9.13
N TRP A 260 -10.24 17.31 9.73
CA TRP A 260 -9.36 16.35 9.06
C TRP A 260 -9.97 14.96 9.15
N PHE A 261 -10.19 14.33 8.01
CA PHE A 261 -10.83 13.03 7.91
C PHE A 261 -9.80 12.03 7.38
N VAL A 262 -9.34 11.16 8.28
CA VAL A 262 -8.30 10.17 7.99
C VAL A 262 -8.94 8.89 7.47
N LEU A 263 -8.31 8.30 6.45
CA LEU A 263 -8.73 7.04 5.84
C LEU A 263 -7.68 5.94 6.06
N PRO A 264 -8.08 4.66 6.14
CA PRO A 264 -7.15 3.59 6.42
C PRO A 264 -6.39 3.17 5.16
N ASN A 265 -5.06 3.21 5.21
CA ASN A 265 -4.17 2.59 4.23
C ASN A 265 -3.06 1.79 4.95
N PRO A 266 -3.26 0.48 5.16
CA PRO A 266 -2.22 -0.37 5.74
C PRO A 266 -1.23 -0.89 4.69
N THR A 267 -1.42 -0.60 3.40
CA THR A 267 -0.65 -1.23 2.32
C THR A 267 0.67 -0.53 2.01
N TYR A 268 0.69 0.80 2.17
CA TYR A 268 1.89 1.62 2.01
C TYR A 268 1.67 2.98 2.70
N GLY A 269 2.69 3.82 2.66
CA GLY A 269 2.63 5.21 3.07
C GLY A 269 3.88 5.62 3.83
N SER A 270 4.01 6.91 4.13
CA SER A 270 5.16 7.47 4.83
C SER A 270 5.38 6.87 6.24
N TRP A 271 4.38 6.17 6.80
CA TRP A 271 4.51 5.46 8.07
C TRP A 271 5.48 4.27 7.97
N GLU A 272 5.58 3.63 6.81
CA GLU A 272 6.44 2.47 6.60
C GLU A 272 7.94 2.85 6.68
N PRO A 273 8.46 3.82 5.89
CA PRO A 273 9.86 4.20 5.95
C PRO A 273 10.30 4.80 7.28
N ALA A 274 9.37 5.33 8.08
CA ALA A 274 9.66 5.79 9.44
C ALA A 274 10.16 4.65 10.35
N LEU A 275 9.90 3.38 10.00
CA LEU A 275 10.35 2.20 10.76
C LEU A 275 11.78 1.77 10.41
N PHE A 276 12.36 2.29 9.32
CA PHE A 276 13.72 1.95 8.86
C PHE A 276 14.56 3.18 8.51
N ASN A 277 14.37 4.28 9.26
CA ASN A 277 15.12 5.53 9.10
C ASN A 277 15.03 6.17 7.70
N ASN A 278 13.94 5.90 6.98
CA ASN A 278 13.71 6.37 5.62
C ASN A 278 14.71 5.85 4.56
N ASP A 279 15.50 4.83 4.90
CA ASP A 279 16.52 4.29 4.02
C ASP A 279 15.94 3.26 3.03
N TRP A 280 15.38 3.73 1.93
CA TRP A 280 14.95 2.87 0.82
C TRP A 280 16.11 2.23 0.05
N SER A 281 17.35 2.66 0.27
CA SER A 281 18.53 2.04 -0.36
C SER A 281 18.96 0.76 0.34
N ALA A 282 18.53 0.54 1.59
CA ALA A 282 18.77 -0.70 2.32
C ALA A 282 18.05 -1.90 1.66
N PRO A 283 18.69 -3.09 1.66
CA PRO A 283 18.06 -4.32 1.17
C PRO A 283 16.70 -4.59 1.81
N ARG A 284 15.76 -5.15 1.04
CA ARG A 284 14.40 -5.46 1.50
C ARG A 284 14.38 -6.27 2.80
N GLU A 285 15.27 -7.24 2.95
CA GLU A 285 15.40 -8.07 4.16
C GLU A 285 15.83 -7.26 5.38
N GLN A 286 16.73 -6.29 5.21
CA GLN A 286 17.16 -5.41 6.30
C GLN A 286 16.03 -4.49 6.75
N ARG A 287 15.32 -3.87 5.79
CA ARG A 287 14.13 -3.05 6.10
C ARG A 287 13.05 -3.87 6.81
N ARG A 288 12.84 -5.12 6.38
CA ARG A 288 11.92 -6.06 7.03
C ARG A 288 12.34 -6.35 8.47
N GLN A 289 13.62 -6.59 8.74
CA GLN A 289 14.10 -6.81 10.10
C GLN A 289 13.88 -5.57 10.99
N GLN A 290 14.17 -4.37 10.50
CA GLN A 290 13.94 -3.13 11.24
C GLN A 290 12.44 -2.92 11.55
N LYS A 291 11.54 -3.27 10.62
CA LYS A 291 10.09 -3.28 10.89
C LYS A 291 9.72 -4.25 12.01
N ILE A 292 10.30 -5.45 12.04
CA ILE A 292 10.10 -6.45 13.11
C ILE A 292 10.58 -5.90 14.46
N ASP A 293 11.75 -5.27 14.48
CA ASP A 293 12.37 -4.71 15.70
C ASP A 293 11.56 -3.53 16.26
N ALA A 294 10.83 -2.80 15.41
CA ALA A 294 9.96 -1.70 15.80
C ALA A 294 8.62 -2.15 16.42
N LEU A 295 8.27 -3.43 16.35
CA LEU A 295 7.04 -3.95 16.94
C LEU A 295 7.14 -4.05 18.47
N ARG A 296 6.01 -3.85 19.14
CA ARG A 296 5.89 -3.98 20.60
C ARG A 296 5.57 -5.42 20.97
N TYR A 297 6.50 -6.08 21.66
CA TYR A 297 6.33 -7.44 22.20
C TYR A 297 6.06 -7.46 23.71
N GLN A 298 6.22 -6.32 24.39
CA GLN A 298 5.98 -6.09 25.81
C GLN A 298 5.25 -4.77 26.01
#